data_AF-A0AAE1H031-F1
#
_entry.id   AF-A0AAE1H031-F1
#
_cell.length_a   1.000
_cell.length_b   1.000
_cell.length_c   1.000
_cell.angle_alpha   90.00
_cell.angle_beta   90.00
_cell.angle_gamma   90.00
#
_symmetry.space_group_name_H-M   'P 1'
#
loop_
_entity.id
_entity.type
_entity.pdbx_description
1 polymer ?
#
loop_
_entity_poly.entity_id
_entity_poly.type
_entity_poly.pdbx_seq_one_letter_code
_entity_poly.pdbx_strand_id
1 'polypeptide(L)'
;EDEHGWGLSHKGVVWHGGLWSPYTEPFPQNESTTIGVLFDGLAGTLGFFKDGRWLGVAFTGLDKMKQPLYPIVASTTRNTKMTLVRARRELGTLVERCRTTVLRRLRHPRDARALPLPAAVRAYIQDGAVTPVSLPADNPAHRLLI
;
A
#
# COMPACT_ATOMS: atom_id res chain seq x y z
N GLU A 1 -18.93 -6.42 11.25
CA GLU A 1 -17.54 -6.35 11.75
C GLU A 1 -17.60 -5.91 13.20
N ASP A 2 -16.75 -6.47 14.06
CA ASP A 2 -16.71 -6.10 15.49
C ASP A 2 -15.88 -4.82 15.69
N GLU A 3 -15.55 -4.50 16.93
CA GLU A 3 -14.76 -3.32 17.30
C GLU A 3 -13.26 -3.44 16.99
N HIS A 4 -12.79 -4.61 16.55
CA HIS A 4 -11.38 -4.88 16.28
C HIS A 4 -11.03 -4.84 14.79
N GLY A 5 -12.01 -4.62 13.90
CA GLY A 5 -11.83 -4.56 12.45
C GLY A 5 -12.30 -3.24 11.83
N TRP A 6 -11.64 -2.87 10.72
CA TRP A 6 -12.00 -1.76 9.84
C TRP A 6 -11.98 -2.24 8.39
N GLY A 7 -13.14 -2.56 7.86
CA GLY A 7 -13.26 -3.25 6.57
C GLY A 7 -13.99 -2.43 5.50
N LEU A 8 -13.59 -2.63 4.26
CA LEU A 8 -14.37 -2.26 3.07
C LEU A 8 -14.99 -3.53 2.47
N SER A 9 -16.30 -3.51 2.25
CA SER A 9 -17.00 -4.61 1.59
C SER A 9 -17.12 -4.39 0.08
N HIS A 10 -17.31 -5.48 -0.68
CA HIS A 10 -17.58 -5.42 -2.12
C HIS A 10 -18.86 -4.65 -2.49
N LYS A 11 -19.74 -4.39 -1.51
CA LYS A 11 -20.95 -3.55 -1.68
C LYS A 11 -20.64 -2.05 -1.65
N GLY A 12 -19.37 -1.65 -1.49
CA GLY A 12 -18.97 -0.25 -1.45
C GLY A 12 -19.24 0.45 -0.11
N VAL A 13 -19.53 -0.31 0.94
CA VAL A 13 -19.72 0.20 2.30
C VAL A 13 -18.55 -0.18 3.20
N VAL A 14 -18.20 0.72 4.12
CA VAL A 14 -17.19 0.49 5.16
C VAL A 14 -17.86 0.05 6.46
N TRP A 15 -17.18 -0.80 7.23
CA TRP A 15 -17.69 -1.41 8.47
C TRP A 15 -16.69 -1.25 9.62
N HIS A 16 -17.20 -0.93 10.81
CA HIS A 16 -16.44 -0.92 12.06
C HIS A 16 -17.39 -0.89 13.26
N GLY A 17 -17.14 -1.71 14.29
CA GLY A 17 -17.91 -1.65 15.55
C GLY A 17 -19.41 -1.90 15.38
N GLY A 18 -19.79 -2.78 14.45
CA GLY A 18 -21.19 -3.06 14.10
C GLY A 18 -21.88 -1.96 13.27
N LEU A 19 -21.22 -0.84 13.02
CA LEU A 19 -21.73 0.27 12.21
C LEU A 19 -21.24 0.16 10.76
N TRP A 20 -22.01 0.74 9.85
CA TRP A 20 -21.65 0.83 8.44
C TRP A 20 -22.02 2.19 7.84
N SER A 21 -21.30 2.59 6.79
CA SER A 21 -21.61 3.78 6.00
C SER A 21 -21.25 3.58 4.52
N PRO A 22 -21.97 4.24 3.59
CA PRO A 22 -21.58 4.31 2.18
C PRO A 22 -20.22 4.99 2.02
N TYR A 23 -19.37 4.44 1.15
CA TYR A 23 -18.03 4.96 0.91
C TYR A 23 -17.66 5.01 -0.58
N THR A 24 -18.11 4.03 -1.37
CA THR A 24 -17.89 4.01 -2.82
C THR A 24 -19.00 3.23 -3.52
N GLU A 25 -19.04 3.32 -4.85
CA GLU A 25 -19.94 2.49 -5.65
C GLU A 25 -19.59 1.00 -5.48
N PRO A 26 -20.60 0.11 -5.44
CA PRO A 26 -20.40 -1.33 -5.38
C PRO A 26 -19.41 -1.83 -6.44
N PHE A 27 -18.72 -2.92 -6.12
CA PHE A 27 -17.77 -3.51 -7.04
C PHE A 27 -18.55 -4.26 -8.13
N PRO A 28 -18.14 -4.13 -9.41
CA PRO A 28 -18.81 -4.84 -10.49
C PRO A 28 -18.74 -6.36 -10.27
N GLN A 29 -19.86 -7.04 -10.53
CA GLN A 29 -19.90 -8.50 -10.47
C GLN A 29 -19.22 -9.11 -11.69
N ASN A 30 -18.54 -10.23 -11.51
CA ASN A 30 -17.83 -10.98 -12.57
C ASN A 30 -16.70 -10.21 -13.27
N GLU A 31 -16.28 -9.07 -12.71
CA GLU A 31 -15.13 -8.30 -13.18
C GLU A 31 -14.04 -8.26 -12.11
N SER A 32 -12.78 -8.29 -12.55
CA SER A 32 -11.65 -8.12 -11.64
C SER A 32 -11.62 -6.67 -11.16
N THR A 33 -11.92 -6.45 -9.89
CA THR A 33 -11.68 -5.16 -9.23
C THR A 33 -10.37 -5.24 -8.48
N THR A 34 -9.55 -4.20 -8.56
CA THR A 34 -8.33 -4.14 -7.78
C THR A 34 -8.40 -3.08 -6.69
N ILE A 35 -8.08 -3.50 -5.47
CA ILE A 35 -8.23 -2.69 -4.29
C ILE A 35 -6.87 -2.32 -3.72
N GLY A 36 -6.67 -1.02 -3.56
CA GLY A 36 -5.55 -0.49 -2.80
C GLY A 36 -5.94 -0.28 -1.33
N VAL A 37 -5.01 -0.51 -0.41
CA VAL A 37 -5.15 -0.16 1.01
C VAL A 37 -4.00 0.77 1.38
N LEU A 38 -4.31 1.93 1.93
CA LEU A 38 -3.33 2.85 2.49
C LEU A 38 -3.62 3.07 3.96
N PHE A 39 -2.70 2.59 4.79
CA PHE A 39 -2.67 2.85 6.21
C PHE A 39 -1.57 3.87 6.51
N ASP A 40 -1.97 5.04 7.00
CA ASP A 40 -1.05 6.05 7.54
C ASP A 40 -1.07 5.96 9.06
N GLY A 41 -0.04 5.32 9.62
CA GLY A 41 0.10 5.13 11.06
C GLY A 41 0.47 6.40 11.83
N LEU A 42 0.95 7.46 11.17
CA LEU A 42 1.24 8.75 11.82
C LEU A 42 -0.01 9.61 11.89
N ALA A 43 -0.76 9.70 10.79
CA ALA A 43 -2.03 10.41 10.75
C ALA A 43 -3.18 9.63 11.42
N GLY A 44 -2.99 8.33 11.66
CA GLY A 44 -4.02 7.45 12.21
C GLY A 44 -5.17 7.24 11.23
N THR A 45 -4.90 7.17 9.93
CA THR A 45 -5.94 7.07 8.90
C THR A 45 -5.82 5.79 8.07
N LEU A 46 -6.95 5.29 7.62
CA LEU A 46 -7.06 4.16 6.69
C LEU A 46 -8.02 4.55 5.57
N GLY A 47 -7.64 4.28 4.34
CA GLY A 47 -8.50 4.45 3.18
C GLY A 47 -8.11 3.51 2.05
N PHE A 48 -8.92 3.54 1.00
CA PHE A 48 -8.84 2.55 -0.08
C PHE A 48 -8.70 3.21 -1.45
N PHE A 49 -8.12 2.45 -2.37
CA PHE A 49 -8.15 2.75 -3.79
C PHE A 49 -9.04 1.71 -4.49
N LYS A 50 -9.75 2.13 -5.52
CA LYS A 50 -10.45 1.22 -6.45
C LYS A 50 -9.92 1.49 -7.85
N ASP A 51 -9.31 0.47 -8.44
CA ASP A 51 -8.73 0.51 -9.79
C ASP A 51 -7.79 1.70 -10.00
N GLY A 52 -6.92 1.94 -9.01
CA GLY A 52 -5.93 3.01 -9.02
C GLY A 52 -6.44 4.39 -8.59
N ARG A 53 -7.76 4.57 -8.42
CA ARG A 53 -8.35 5.83 -7.95
C ARG A 53 -8.46 5.86 -6.43
N TRP A 54 -7.92 6.92 -5.80
CA TRP A 54 -8.09 7.18 -4.37
C TRP A 54 -9.56 7.49 -4.05
N LEU A 55 -10.10 6.84 -3.02
CA LEU A 55 -11.50 7.00 -2.62
C LEU A 55 -11.69 7.94 -1.43
N GLY A 56 -10.60 8.46 -0.84
CA GLY A 56 -10.65 9.29 0.36
C GLY A 56 -10.34 8.51 1.64
N VAL A 57 -10.37 9.19 2.78
CA VAL A 57 -10.16 8.54 4.07
C VAL A 57 -11.44 7.82 4.49
N ALA A 58 -11.35 6.52 4.79
CA ALA A 58 -12.47 5.71 5.28
C ALA A 58 -12.57 5.74 6.81
N PHE A 59 -11.43 5.71 7.50
CA PHE A 59 -11.35 5.65 8.95
C PHE A 59 -10.25 6.57 9.48
N THR A 60 -10.48 7.11 10.68
CA THR A 60 -9.57 8.01 11.40
C THR A 60 -9.41 7.54 12.86
N GLY A 61 -8.41 8.07 13.56
CA GLY A 61 -8.18 7.76 14.99
C GLY A 61 -7.47 6.42 15.23
N LEU A 62 -6.90 5.80 14.19
CA LEU A 62 -6.18 4.53 14.30
C LEU A 62 -4.83 4.67 15.01
N ASP A 63 -4.30 5.89 15.14
CA ASP A 63 -3.13 6.25 15.94
C ASP A 63 -3.33 5.99 17.44
N LYS A 64 -4.58 5.95 17.88
CA LYS A 64 -4.96 5.70 19.29
C LYS A 64 -5.00 4.22 19.64
N MET A 65 -4.88 3.33 18.65
CA MET A 65 -4.93 1.89 18.87
C MET A 65 -3.64 1.40 19.53
N LYS A 66 -3.78 0.75 20.69
CA LYS A 66 -2.64 0.19 21.43
C LYS A 66 -2.18 -1.15 20.88
N GLN A 67 -3.07 -1.86 20.21
CA GLN A 67 -2.80 -3.17 19.64
C GLN A 67 -2.33 -3.02 18.19
N PRO A 68 -1.41 -3.87 17.72
CA PRO A 68 -0.98 -3.85 16.33
C PRO A 68 -2.14 -4.19 15.40
N LEU A 69 -2.22 -3.47 14.28
CA LEU A 69 -3.17 -3.73 13.21
C LEU A 69 -2.53 -4.61 12.14
N TYR A 70 -3.31 -5.54 11.60
CA TYR A 70 -2.86 -6.46 10.56
C TYR A 70 -3.76 -6.35 9.32
N PRO A 71 -3.19 -6.38 8.10
CA PRO A 71 -4.00 -6.45 6.89
C PRO A 71 -4.71 -7.81 6.83
N ILE A 72 -6.01 -7.79 6.53
CA ILE A 72 -6.83 -8.98 6.37
C ILE A 72 -7.71 -8.85 5.12
N VAL A 73 -7.94 -9.97 4.46
CA VAL A 73 -8.96 -10.09 3.43
C VAL A 73 -9.77 -11.36 3.70
N ALA A 74 -11.09 -11.27 3.52
CA ALA A 74 -11.99 -12.40 3.71
C ALA A 74 -12.97 -12.49 2.55
N SER A 75 -13.29 -13.72 2.15
CA SER A 75 -14.32 -14.03 1.15
C SER A 75 -15.16 -15.19 1.64
N THR A 76 -16.47 -15.06 1.55
CA THR A 76 -17.43 -16.15 1.79
C THR A 76 -18.07 -16.64 0.49
N THR A 77 -17.75 -16.02 -0.64
CA THR A 77 -18.35 -16.33 -1.94
C THR A 77 -17.60 -17.49 -2.61
N ARG A 78 -18.35 -18.43 -3.19
CA ARG A 78 -17.79 -19.55 -3.95
C ARG A 78 -17.09 -19.02 -5.21
N ASN A 79 -15.97 -19.64 -5.59
CA ASN A 79 -15.21 -19.31 -6.80
C ASN A 79 -14.57 -17.90 -6.83
N THR A 80 -14.27 -17.30 -5.68
CA THR A 80 -13.45 -16.08 -5.62
C THR A 80 -11.97 -16.40 -5.53
N LYS A 81 -11.14 -15.71 -6.31
CA LYS A 81 -9.68 -15.70 -6.17
C LYS A 81 -9.23 -14.30 -5.79
N MET A 82 -8.49 -14.21 -4.69
CA MET A 82 -7.83 -12.97 -4.26
C MET A 82 -6.32 -13.18 -4.39
N THR A 83 -5.62 -12.20 -4.94
CA THR A 83 -4.17 -12.26 -5.16
C THR A 83 -3.55 -10.99 -4.61
N LEU A 84 -2.52 -11.14 -3.77
CA LEU A 84 -1.64 -10.06 -3.38
C LEU A 84 -0.53 -9.93 -4.43
N VAL A 85 -0.57 -8.86 -5.21
CA VAL A 85 0.44 -8.44 -6.19
C VAL A 85 1.60 -7.65 -5.54
N ARG A 86 1.38 -6.78 -4.53
CA ARG A 86 2.42 -5.89 -3.95
C ARG A 86 2.10 -5.33 -2.56
N ALA A 87 2.79 -5.80 -1.51
CA ALA A 87 2.82 -5.12 -0.21
C ALA A 87 4.03 -4.16 -0.12
N ARG A 88 3.83 -2.96 0.46
CA ARG A 88 4.91 -2.02 0.78
C ARG A 88 4.67 -1.36 2.14
N ARG A 89 5.77 -1.02 2.81
CA ARG A 89 5.79 -0.19 4.00
C ARG A 89 6.81 0.91 3.79
N GLU A 90 6.39 2.16 3.95
CA GLU A 90 7.31 3.30 3.96
C GLU A 90 7.45 3.75 5.42
N LEU A 91 8.68 3.76 5.95
CA LEU A 91 8.91 4.32 7.26
C LEU A 91 9.17 5.82 7.10
N GLY A 92 8.36 6.66 7.73
CA GLY A 92 8.41 8.12 7.57
C GLY A 92 9.67 8.82 8.11
N THR A 93 10.73 8.08 8.45
CA THR A 93 11.96 8.66 9.02
C THR A 93 12.68 9.54 8.00
N LEU A 94 13.37 10.59 8.46
CA LEU A 94 14.20 11.42 7.58
C LEU A 94 15.23 10.57 6.81
N VAL A 95 15.80 9.57 7.48
CA VAL A 95 16.79 8.65 6.90
C VAL A 95 16.21 7.89 5.72
N GLU A 96 15.01 7.31 5.85
CA GLU A 96 14.31 6.62 4.75
C GLU A 96 13.92 7.58 3.63
N ARG A 97 13.42 8.78 3.95
CA ARG A 97 13.08 9.78 2.93
C ARG A 97 14.31 10.21 2.12
N CYS A 98 15.44 10.45 2.79
CA CYS A 98 16.70 10.77 2.14
C CYS A 98 17.17 9.60 1.28
N ARG A 99 17.13 8.37 1.79
CA ARG A 99 17.50 7.15 1.07
C ARG A 99 16.67 6.99 -0.20
N THR A 100 15.34 7.07 -0.10
CA THR A 100 14.42 6.99 -1.24
C THR A 100 14.68 8.08 -2.27
N THR A 101 14.94 9.31 -1.81
CA THR A 101 15.27 10.44 -2.70
C THR A 101 16.55 10.19 -3.49
N VAL A 102 17.60 9.68 -2.82
CA VAL A 102 18.86 9.31 -3.47
C VAL A 102 18.65 8.18 -4.47
N LEU A 103 18.00 7.09 -4.07
CA LEU A 103 17.74 5.92 -4.93
C LEU A 103 16.97 6.30 -6.20
N ARG A 104 15.99 7.21 -6.11
CA ARG A 104 15.21 7.68 -7.28
C ARG A 104 16.03 8.47 -8.29
N ARG A 105 17.19 9.02 -7.89
CA ARG A 105 18.10 9.77 -8.77
C ARG A 105 19.18 8.88 -9.39
N LEU A 106 19.35 7.65 -8.89
CA LEU A 106 20.31 6.69 -9.43
C LEU A 106 19.66 5.90 -10.57
N ARG A 107 20.45 5.52 -11.58
CA ARG A 107 19.98 4.66 -12.67
C ARG A 107 19.94 3.20 -12.22
N HIS A 108 20.92 2.80 -11.42
CA HIS A 108 20.96 1.51 -10.76
C HIS A 108 21.35 1.68 -9.28
N PRO A 109 20.81 0.89 -8.34
CA PRO A 109 21.26 0.91 -6.93
C PRO A 109 22.77 0.75 -6.71
N ARG A 110 23.48 0.16 -7.68
CA ARG A 110 24.92 -0.06 -7.64
C ARG A 110 25.71 1.22 -7.88
N ASP A 111 25.10 2.22 -8.53
CA ASP A 111 25.69 3.53 -8.79
C ASP A 111 25.96 4.30 -7.48
N ALA A 112 25.31 3.92 -6.38
CA ALA A 112 25.61 4.46 -5.05
C ALA A 112 27.08 4.24 -4.64
N ARG A 113 27.80 3.29 -5.25
CA ARG A 113 29.24 3.07 -5.01
C ARG A 113 30.10 4.25 -5.45
N ALA A 114 29.70 4.97 -6.49
CA ALA A 114 30.42 6.11 -7.02
C ALA A 114 30.21 7.40 -6.20
N LEU A 115 29.24 7.40 -5.27
CA LEU A 115 28.98 8.56 -4.43
C LEU A 115 30.06 8.70 -3.33
N PRO A 116 30.49 9.93 -3.01
CA PRO A 116 31.44 10.22 -1.93
C PRO A 116 30.75 10.10 -0.56
N LEU A 117 30.29 8.90 -0.22
CA LEU A 117 29.58 8.59 1.02
C LEU A 117 30.39 7.63 1.89
N PRO A 118 30.27 7.71 3.23
CA PRO A 118 30.82 6.71 4.14
C PRO A 118 30.33 5.30 3.82
N ALA A 119 31.17 4.28 4.07
CA ALA A 119 30.87 2.89 3.74
C ALA A 119 29.54 2.40 4.33
N ALA A 120 29.25 2.77 5.58
CA ALA A 120 28.00 2.43 6.26
C ALA A 120 26.76 3.00 5.55
N VAL A 121 26.81 4.27 5.11
CA VAL A 121 25.70 4.93 4.39
C VAL A 121 25.52 4.33 3.00
N ARG A 122 26.63 4.01 2.32
CA ARG A 122 26.61 3.35 1.01
C ARG A 122 26.00 1.95 1.09
N ALA A 123 26.39 1.15 2.08
CA ALA A 123 25.80 -0.16 2.34
C ALA A 123 24.31 -0.03 2.66
N TYR A 124 23.94 0.91 3.53
CA TYR A 124 22.54 1.20 3.84
C TYR A 124 21.75 1.59 2.58
N ILE A 125 22.22 2.48 1.72
CA ILE A 125 21.49 2.83 0.49
C ILE A 125 21.30 1.60 -0.43
N GLN A 126 22.29 0.72 -0.50
CA GLN A 126 22.27 -0.48 -1.36
C GLN A 126 21.39 -1.61 -0.81
N ASP A 127 21.35 -1.79 0.50
CA ASP A 127 20.68 -2.90 1.19
C ASP A 127 19.14 -2.83 1.08
N GLY A 128 18.59 -1.62 1.01
CA GLY A 128 17.15 -1.38 0.86
C GLY A 128 16.79 -0.90 -0.54
N ALA A 129 17.65 -1.18 -1.51
CA ALA A 129 17.21 -1.23 -2.89
C ALA A 129 16.17 -2.34 -3.00
N VAL A 130 14.91 -2.00 -2.70
CA VAL A 130 13.78 -2.61 -3.37
C VAL A 130 14.15 -2.50 -4.84
N THR A 131 14.47 -3.65 -5.44
CA THR A 131 14.80 -3.74 -6.85
C THR A 131 13.85 -2.85 -7.63
N PRO A 132 14.35 -1.88 -8.42
CA PRO A 132 13.57 -1.46 -9.56
C PRO A 132 13.41 -2.74 -10.36
N VAL A 133 12.21 -3.34 -10.32
CA VAL A 133 11.82 -4.27 -11.37
C VAL A 133 12.05 -3.47 -12.65
N SER A 134 12.98 -3.95 -13.46
CA SER A 134 13.19 -3.44 -14.81
C SER A 134 11.83 -3.33 -15.47
N LEU A 135 11.41 -2.11 -15.77
CA LEU A 135 10.33 -1.91 -16.73
C LEU A 135 10.87 -2.47 -18.05
N PRO A 136 10.24 -3.51 -18.64
CA PRO A 136 10.52 -3.79 -20.04
C PRO A 136 10.11 -2.54 -20.81
N ALA A 137 11.06 -2.02 -21.60
CA ALA A 137 10.76 -1.01 -22.59
C ALA A 137 9.68 -1.56 -23.52
N ASP A 138 8.67 -0.73 -23.81
CA ASP A 138 7.60 -0.94 -24.77
C ASP A 138 6.55 -2.03 -24.47
N ASN A 139 5.50 -1.65 -23.72
CA ASN A 139 4.14 -2.17 -23.97
C ASN A 139 3.06 -1.22 -23.36
N PRO A 140 2.12 -0.65 -24.13
CA PRO A 140 1.19 0.40 -23.68
C PRO A 140 0.03 -0.06 -22.76
N ALA A 141 0.17 -1.18 -22.05
CA ALA A 141 -0.88 -1.71 -21.17
C ALA A 141 -0.43 -1.72 -19.70
N HIS A 142 -0.40 -0.54 -19.07
CA HIS A 142 -0.15 -0.42 -17.64
C HIS A 142 -1.33 -0.98 -16.82
N ARG A 143 -1.15 -2.16 -16.23
CA ARG A 143 -1.88 -2.62 -15.05
C ARG A 143 -0.89 -2.81 -13.91
N LEU A 144 -1.03 -2.00 -12.85
CA LEU A 144 -0.18 -2.06 -11.66
C LEU A 144 -1.02 -1.76 -10.43
N LEU A 145 -1.13 -2.70 -9.50
CA LEU A 145 -1.80 -2.58 -8.20
C LEU A 145 -1.11 -3.52 -7.17
N ILE A 146 -1.46 -3.35 -5.88
CA ILE A 146 -1.16 -4.25 -4.73
C ILE A 146 -1.58 -5.67 -5.06
#